data_AF-A0A3D1N161-F1
#
_entry.id   AF-A0A3D1N161-F1
#
_cell.length_a   1.000
_cell.length_b   1.000
_cell.length_c   1.000
_cell.angle_alpha   90.00
_cell.angle_beta   90.00
_cell.angle_gamma   90.00
#
_symmetry.space_group_name_H-M   'P 1'
#
loop_
_entity.id
_entity.type
_entity.pdbx_description
1 polymer ?
#
loop_
_entity_poly.entity_id
_entity_poly.type
_entity_poly.pdbx_seq_one_letter_code
_entity_poly.pdbx_strand_id
1 'polypeptide(L)'
;MRWSYIIPRFTLLALVWAFFYFAFDPILKWAMIKGLEKGAKAKVEIADVKTSFLPPALRISALAVADSKEEYKNLCEFSALDLKIEGRPLLEKKFIIDKASLSGLKFGTVRKTSGKLFLAKEETPEFVKELGDSSKNFALDRAADIKTDAISSYKVDPDSLESVKLAKELEQKYNEDYKALSAKADFQKYQARMDALKADYEKAKGESNPLKKAGDYAKAGKELKKLSEDFKKDRAEIEKTLADAKNSIKAIEEARRRDTSSVMAKLKLPSLDKASLARMLAGPVVAANTEKAWKWLAIARKYMPQSANAKALANEAARGRVVHFPREKTWPSFLIKEMSLSGELGLEEPLDYNGSIEGITTQPKLYGKPLTAEIKGRKGARALYFSARADASGDALKTKTSLKYSGMAVNGFKLGSENSISVDVKGTGAFKGDFTTEGTALRGFAVFNITGASFLPKADAVKAAPVKDALLGAFNSLNSASIEADISGTLTSPKFSVDTDLAKALSAAFSKTLGSEVKKAEEEAAKKVDAALEPYRKKLDSLTSAKETELKEKLGAGEKSIGSFSDGMLKNLKEKAAPGGLKLPKFKL
;
A
#
# COMPACT_ATOMS: atom_id res chain seq x y z
N MET A 1 -10.18 -65.36 -47.84
CA MET A 1 -9.90 -64.55 -46.62
C MET A 1 -9.56 -65.48 -45.46
N ARG A 2 -8.48 -65.21 -44.71
CA ARG A 2 -8.12 -66.02 -43.54
C ARG A 2 -8.95 -65.57 -42.33
N TRP A 3 -10.00 -66.32 -41.98
CA TRP A 3 -10.90 -66.02 -40.86
C TRP A 3 -10.16 -65.89 -39.52
N SER A 4 -9.07 -66.64 -39.33
CA SER A 4 -8.18 -66.53 -38.17
C SER A 4 -7.52 -65.15 -38.00
N TYR A 5 -7.44 -64.34 -39.06
CA TYR A 5 -6.87 -62.98 -39.04
C TYR A 5 -7.94 -61.89 -38.87
N ILE A 6 -9.16 -62.17 -39.30
CA ILE A 6 -10.28 -61.21 -39.31
C ILE A 6 -10.99 -61.22 -37.96
N ILE A 7 -11.28 -62.41 -37.41
CA ILE A 7 -12.05 -62.56 -36.17
C ILE A 7 -11.38 -61.81 -35.01
N PRO A 8 -10.07 -61.96 -34.71
CA PRO A 8 -9.45 -61.24 -33.58
C PRO A 8 -9.49 -59.71 -33.74
N ARG A 9 -9.34 -59.20 -34.96
CA ARG A 9 -9.41 -57.75 -35.22
C ARG A 9 -10.82 -57.21 -35.11
N PHE A 10 -11.79 -57.93 -35.64
CA PHE A 10 -13.18 -57.56 -35.51
C PHE A 10 -13.61 -57.57 -34.03
N THR A 11 -13.22 -58.61 -33.28
CA THR A 11 -13.46 -58.67 -31.83
C THR A 11 -12.80 -57.49 -31.11
N LEU A 12 -11.55 -57.15 -31.43
CA LEU A 12 -10.88 -55.98 -30.84
C LEU A 12 -11.63 -54.68 -31.17
N LEU A 13 -12.02 -54.46 -32.43
CA LEU A 13 -12.78 -53.29 -32.83
C LEU A 13 -14.15 -53.22 -32.13
N ALA A 14 -14.84 -54.35 -32.00
CA ALA A 14 -16.11 -54.45 -31.29
C ALA A 14 -15.95 -54.16 -29.79
N LEU A 15 -14.89 -54.64 -29.14
CA LEU A 15 -14.58 -54.35 -27.75
C LEU A 15 -14.24 -52.87 -27.53
N VAL A 16 -13.44 -52.27 -28.43
CA VAL A 16 -13.12 -50.84 -28.39
C VAL A 16 -14.39 -50.01 -28.56
N TRP A 17 -15.24 -50.37 -29.53
CA TRP A 17 -16.52 -49.70 -29.74
C TRP A 17 -17.44 -49.84 -28.53
N ALA A 18 -17.58 -51.05 -27.97
CA ALA A 18 -18.40 -51.30 -26.78
C ALA A 18 -17.89 -50.51 -25.56
N PHE A 19 -16.57 -50.40 -25.37
CA PHE A 19 -15.98 -49.58 -24.32
C PHE A 19 -16.36 -48.10 -24.47
N PHE A 20 -16.18 -47.53 -25.66
CA PHE A 20 -16.50 -46.12 -25.90
C PHE A 20 -18.00 -45.84 -25.84
N TYR A 21 -18.84 -46.81 -26.20
CA TYR A 21 -20.28 -46.66 -26.17
C TYR A 21 -20.88 -46.82 -24.75
N PHE A 22 -20.39 -47.77 -23.95
CA PHE A 22 -20.98 -48.09 -22.64
C PHE A 22 -20.19 -47.60 -21.43
N ALA A 23 -18.85 -47.61 -21.48
CA ALA A 23 -18.01 -47.42 -20.28
C ALA A 23 -17.35 -46.05 -20.20
N PHE A 24 -16.98 -45.46 -21.33
CA PHE A 24 -16.17 -44.23 -21.37
C PHE A 24 -16.85 -43.04 -20.67
N ASP A 25 -18.11 -42.76 -21.00
CA ASP A 25 -18.88 -41.64 -20.45
C ASP A 25 -19.10 -41.77 -18.92
N PRO A 26 -19.53 -42.93 -18.37
CA PRO A 26 -19.60 -43.14 -16.92
C PRO A 26 -18.26 -43.01 -16.19
N ILE A 27 -17.17 -43.54 -16.76
CA ILE A 27 -15.83 -43.43 -16.18
C ILE A 27 -15.38 -41.96 -16.16
N LEU A 28 -15.61 -41.23 -17.26
CA LEU A 28 -15.27 -39.81 -17.38
C LEU A 28 -16.06 -38.98 -16.37
N LYS A 29 -17.36 -39.24 -16.21
CA LYS A 29 -18.21 -38.63 -15.17
C LYS A 29 -17.64 -38.85 -13.78
N TRP A 30 -17.31 -40.10 -13.43
CA TRP A 30 -16.74 -40.42 -12.12
C TRP A 30 -15.40 -39.71 -11.89
N ALA A 31 -14.51 -39.71 -12.89
CA ALA A 31 -13.22 -39.03 -12.83
C ALA A 31 -13.35 -37.52 -12.65
N MET A 32 -14.30 -36.88 -13.36
CA MET A 32 -14.58 -35.45 -13.21
C MET A 32 -15.14 -35.11 -11.84
N ILE A 33 -16.09 -35.89 -11.32
CA ILE A 33 -16.61 -35.72 -9.95
C ILE A 33 -15.46 -35.77 -8.95
N LYS A 34 -14.63 -36.82 -8.98
CA LYS A 34 -13.50 -36.96 -8.03
C LYS A 34 -12.47 -35.86 -8.17
N GLY A 35 -12.16 -35.44 -9.39
CA GLY A 35 -11.24 -34.34 -9.66
C GLY A 35 -11.76 -33.00 -9.12
N LEU A 36 -13.02 -32.69 -9.37
CA LEU A 36 -13.66 -31.45 -8.91
C LEU A 36 -13.89 -31.46 -7.39
N GLU A 37 -14.29 -32.58 -6.78
CA GLU A 37 -14.41 -32.73 -5.32
C GLU A 37 -13.10 -32.42 -4.61
N LYS A 38 -11.98 -32.92 -5.14
CA LYS A 38 -10.64 -32.65 -4.58
C LYS A 38 -10.25 -31.18 -4.71
N GLY A 39 -10.63 -30.53 -5.80
CA GLY A 39 -10.35 -29.11 -6.04
C GLY A 39 -11.21 -28.18 -5.20
N ALA A 40 -12.51 -28.44 -5.16
CA ALA A 40 -13.50 -27.65 -4.42
C ALA A 40 -13.51 -27.95 -2.91
N LYS A 41 -12.93 -29.08 -2.49
CA LYS A 41 -13.02 -29.62 -1.11
C LYS A 41 -14.47 -29.74 -0.62
N ALA A 42 -15.39 -29.94 -1.55
CA ALA A 42 -16.82 -29.99 -1.30
C ALA A 42 -17.45 -30.98 -2.29
N LYS A 43 -18.64 -31.46 -1.95
CA LYS A 43 -19.36 -32.44 -2.78
C LYS A 43 -19.63 -31.86 -4.17
N VAL A 44 -19.39 -32.66 -5.21
CA VAL A 44 -19.71 -32.30 -6.60
C VAL A 44 -20.67 -33.31 -7.17
N GLU A 45 -21.73 -32.81 -7.80
CA GLU A 45 -22.75 -33.64 -8.44
C GLU A 45 -22.80 -33.27 -9.93
N ILE A 46 -22.78 -34.29 -10.79
CA ILE A 46 -22.94 -34.17 -12.24
C ILE A 46 -24.08 -35.11 -12.65
N ALA A 47 -25.10 -34.61 -13.34
CA ALA A 47 -26.20 -35.46 -13.79
C ALA A 47 -25.76 -36.39 -14.92
N ASP A 48 -25.15 -35.84 -15.97
CA ASP A 48 -24.80 -36.60 -17.17
C ASP A 48 -23.56 -36.04 -17.87
N VAL A 49 -22.81 -36.93 -18.52
CA VAL A 49 -21.64 -36.60 -19.33
C VAL A 49 -21.73 -37.37 -20.61
N LYS A 50 -21.68 -36.67 -21.74
CA LYS A 50 -21.74 -37.28 -23.07
C LYS A 50 -20.55 -36.86 -23.90
N THR A 51 -19.91 -37.84 -24.51
CA THR A 51 -18.85 -37.57 -25.48
C THR A 51 -19.28 -37.92 -26.89
N SER A 52 -18.75 -37.20 -27.86
CA SER A 52 -18.87 -37.53 -29.29
C SER A 52 -17.47 -37.51 -29.87
N PHE A 53 -17.18 -38.42 -30.80
CA PHE A 53 -15.81 -38.61 -31.31
C PHE A 53 -15.60 -38.00 -32.70
N LEU A 54 -16.65 -37.88 -33.51
CA LEU A 54 -16.59 -37.40 -34.90
C LEU A 54 -17.84 -36.55 -35.23
N PRO A 55 -17.79 -35.22 -35.10
CA PRO A 55 -16.68 -34.42 -34.57
C PRO A 55 -16.50 -34.58 -33.04
N PRO A 56 -15.29 -34.40 -32.50
CA PRO A 56 -15.04 -34.46 -31.06
C PRO A 56 -15.82 -33.40 -30.28
N ALA A 57 -16.63 -33.83 -29.31
CA ALA A 57 -17.36 -32.93 -28.43
C ALA A 57 -17.53 -33.53 -27.03
N LEU A 58 -17.66 -32.66 -26.03
CA LEU A 58 -17.98 -33.02 -24.64
C LEU A 58 -19.15 -32.17 -24.17
N ARG A 59 -20.23 -32.82 -23.71
CA ARG A 59 -21.37 -32.19 -23.05
C ARG A 59 -21.43 -32.65 -21.60
N ILE A 60 -21.49 -31.71 -20.68
CA ILE A 60 -21.74 -31.94 -19.26
C ILE A 60 -23.10 -31.34 -18.93
N SER A 61 -24.01 -32.14 -18.38
CA SER A 61 -25.36 -31.69 -18.02
C SER A 61 -25.51 -31.64 -16.51
N ALA A 62 -26.09 -30.53 -16.03
CA ALA A 62 -26.40 -30.23 -14.64
C ALA A 62 -25.26 -30.56 -13.66
N LEU A 63 -24.34 -29.61 -13.51
CA LEU A 63 -23.26 -29.68 -12.55
C LEU A 63 -23.56 -28.76 -11.37
N ALA A 64 -23.41 -29.29 -10.15
CA ALA A 64 -23.52 -28.52 -8.92
C ALA A 64 -22.29 -28.76 -8.02
N VAL A 65 -21.66 -27.67 -7.59
CA VAL A 65 -20.52 -27.67 -6.65
C VAL A 65 -21.01 -27.12 -5.32
N ALA A 66 -20.87 -27.90 -4.24
CA ALA A 66 -21.22 -27.46 -2.90
C ALA A 66 -20.29 -26.36 -2.37
N ASP A 67 -20.80 -25.54 -1.44
CA ASP A 67 -19.97 -24.66 -0.62
C ASP A 67 -19.37 -25.44 0.55
N SER A 68 -18.05 -25.32 0.77
CA SER A 68 -17.35 -26.01 1.86
C SER A 68 -17.66 -25.42 3.25
N LYS A 69 -18.14 -24.17 3.30
CA LYS A 69 -18.51 -23.47 4.53
C LYS A 69 -20.01 -23.56 4.83
N GLU A 70 -20.84 -23.49 3.81
CA GLU A 70 -22.30 -23.54 3.94
C GLU A 70 -22.84 -24.88 3.43
N GLU A 71 -23.02 -25.82 4.37
CA GLU A 71 -23.32 -27.24 4.12
C GLU A 71 -24.52 -27.49 3.18
N TYR A 72 -25.53 -26.61 3.20
CA TYR A 72 -26.77 -26.73 2.43
C TYR A 72 -26.87 -25.71 1.28
N LYS A 73 -25.73 -25.21 0.79
CA LYS A 73 -25.69 -24.32 -0.39
C LYS A 73 -24.69 -24.78 -1.44
N ASN A 74 -25.01 -24.48 -2.69
CA ASN A 74 -24.09 -24.60 -3.81
C ASN A 74 -23.21 -23.35 -3.88
N LEU A 75 -21.91 -23.54 -4.05
CA LEU A 75 -20.99 -22.48 -4.44
C LEU A 75 -21.36 -21.97 -5.83
N CYS A 76 -21.47 -22.90 -6.79
CA CYS A 76 -21.96 -22.64 -8.14
C CYS A 76 -22.66 -23.86 -8.72
N GLU A 77 -23.58 -23.62 -9.63
CA GLU A 77 -24.23 -24.64 -10.45
C GLU A 77 -24.43 -24.14 -11.88
N PHE A 78 -24.47 -25.05 -12.84
CA PHE A 78 -24.82 -24.71 -14.22
C PHE A 78 -25.63 -25.83 -14.88
N SER A 79 -26.48 -25.46 -15.83
CA SER A 79 -27.38 -26.38 -16.53
C SER A 79 -26.66 -27.22 -17.59
N ALA A 80 -25.77 -26.61 -18.37
CA ALA A 80 -25.01 -27.31 -19.40
C ALA A 80 -23.65 -26.66 -19.67
N LEU A 81 -22.65 -27.49 -19.97
CA LEU A 81 -21.37 -27.08 -20.55
C LEU A 81 -21.14 -27.90 -21.83
N ASP A 82 -21.11 -27.21 -22.97
CA ASP A 82 -20.87 -27.78 -24.29
C ASP A 82 -19.49 -27.35 -24.81
N LEU A 83 -18.63 -28.32 -25.14
CA LEU A 83 -17.29 -28.07 -25.67
C LEU A 83 -17.16 -28.70 -27.06
N LYS A 84 -16.88 -27.88 -28.09
CA LYS A 84 -16.54 -28.34 -29.43
C LYS A 84 -15.02 -28.43 -29.58
N ILE A 85 -14.49 -29.64 -29.65
CA ILE A 85 -13.06 -29.91 -29.62
C ILE A 85 -12.56 -30.14 -31.05
N GLU A 86 -11.41 -29.57 -31.40
CA GLU A 86 -10.78 -29.82 -32.68
C GLU A 86 -10.12 -31.21 -32.74
N GLY A 87 -10.52 -32.04 -33.69
CA GLY A 87 -9.99 -33.41 -33.80
C GLY A 87 -8.53 -33.51 -34.24
N ARG A 88 -8.07 -32.65 -35.16
CA ARG A 88 -6.68 -32.71 -35.64
C ARG A 88 -5.66 -32.40 -34.53
N PRO A 89 -5.79 -31.30 -33.75
CA PRO A 89 -4.92 -31.07 -32.60
C PRO A 89 -5.03 -32.14 -31.52
N LEU A 90 -6.21 -32.76 -31.33
CA LEU A 90 -6.41 -33.81 -30.33
C LEU A 90 -5.52 -35.04 -30.58
N LEU A 91 -5.28 -35.39 -31.85
CA LEU A 91 -4.33 -36.45 -32.24
C LEU A 91 -2.88 -36.10 -31.88
N GLU A 92 -2.55 -34.81 -31.81
CA GLU A 92 -1.26 -34.32 -31.32
C GLU A 92 -1.22 -34.13 -29.79
N LYS A 93 -2.21 -34.65 -29.06
CA LYS A 93 -2.40 -34.46 -27.61
C LYS A 93 -2.63 -33.00 -27.20
N LYS A 94 -3.15 -32.17 -28.11
CA LYS A 94 -3.51 -30.77 -27.85
C LYS A 94 -5.02 -30.66 -27.70
N PHE A 95 -5.47 -30.10 -26.58
CA PHE A 95 -6.88 -29.93 -26.28
C PHE A 95 -7.32 -28.52 -26.69
N ILE A 96 -7.71 -28.39 -27.96
CA ILE A 96 -8.16 -27.12 -28.55
C ILE A 96 -9.67 -27.13 -28.65
N ILE A 97 -10.32 -26.19 -27.97
CA ILE A 97 -11.76 -25.98 -28.00
C ILE A 97 -12.02 -24.73 -28.82
N ASP A 98 -12.70 -24.91 -29.95
CA ASP A 98 -13.01 -23.81 -30.87
C ASP A 98 -14.15 -22.95 -30.30
N LYS A 99 -15.22 -23.61 -29.82
CA LYS A 99 -16.36 -22.98 -29.15
C LYS A 99 -16.76 -23.76 -27.92
N ALA A 100 -16.87 -23.06 -26.80
CA ALA A 100 -17.47 -23.53 -25.57
C ALA A 100 -18.75 -22.75 -25.27
N SER A 101 -19.75 -23.39 -24.68
CA SER A 101 -20.96 -22.73 -24.17
C SER A 101 -21.28 -23.22 -22.78
N LEU A 102 -21.31 -22.30 -21.81
CA LEU A 102 -21.75 -22.53 -20.45
C LEU A 102 -23.12 -21.88 -20.27
N SER A 103 -24.12 -22.67 -19.90
CA SER A 103 -25.50 -22.19 -19.80
C SER A 103 -26.08 -22.38 -18.41
N GLY A 104 -26.83 -21.38 -17.96
CA GLY A 104 -27.57 -21.42 -16.70
C GLY A 104 -26.68 -21.36 -15.46
N LEU A 105 -25.58 -20.60 -15.50
CA LEU A 105 -24.68 -20.45 -14.36
C LEU A 105 -25.36 -19.66 -13.22
N LYS A 106 -25.48 -20.28 -12.04
CA LYS A 106 -26.05 -19.69 -10.82
C LYS A 106 -25.10 -19.88 -9.65
N PHE A 107 -25.21 -19.03 -8.64
CA PHE A 107 -24.38 -19.03 -7.44
C PHE A 107 -25.24 -19.02 -6.19
N GLY A 108 -24.81 -19.72 -5.12
CA GLY A 108 -25.46 -19.65 -3.81
C GLY A 108 -26.83 -20.34 -3.70
N THR A 109 -27.19 -21.21 -4.64
CA THR A 109 -28.49 -21.91 -4.63
C THR A 109 -28.60 -22.89 -3.47
N VAL A 110 -29.83 -23.15 -3.01
CA VAL A 110 -30.09 -24.03 -1.86
C VAL A 110 -29.99 -25.50 -2.28
N ARG A 111 -29.38 -26.33 -1.43
CA ARG A 111 -29.24 -27.78 -1.62
C ARG A 111 -30.11 -28.55 -0.64
N LYS A 112 -30.63 -29.69 -1.08
CA LYS A 112 -31.33 -30.67 -0.22
C LYS A 112 -30.37 -31.63 0.51
N THR A 113 -29.16 -31.82 -0.01
CA THR A 113 -28.17 -32.76 0.51
C THR A 113 -26.94 -32.03 1.01
N SER A 114 -26.39 -32.52 2.13
CA SER A 114 -25.15 -32.00 2.73
C SER A 114 -24.01 -32.06 1.72
N GLY A 115 -23.34 -30.90 1.54
CA GLY A 115 -22.21 -30.72 0.65
C GLY A 115 -20.84 -30.84 1.32
N LYS A 116 -20.80 -31.10 2.63
CA LYS A 116 -19.59 -31.05 3.45
C LYS A 116 -18.70 -32.26 3.22
N LEU A 117 -17.46 -32.01 2.83
CA LEU A 117 -16.38 -33.00 2.86
C LEU A 117 -15.42 -32.64 4.00
N PHE A 118 -15.06 -33.62 4.83
CA PHE A 118 -14.26 -33.39 6.03
C PHE A 118 -12.77 -33.18 5.71
N LEU A 119 -12.33 -31.99 5.26
CA LEU A 119 -10.90 -31.64 5.24
C LEU A 119 -10.59 -30.12 5.41
N ALA A 120 -9.67 -29.88 6.35
CA ALA A 120 -8.79 -28.73 6.63
C ALA A 120 -9.34 -27.28 6.69
N LYS A 121 -9.14 -26.68 7.86
CA LYS A 121 -9.38 -25.28 8.23
C LYS A 121 -8.45 -24.34 7.42
N GLU A 122 -9.01 -23.34 6.76
CA GLU A 122 -8.24 -22.34 6.00
C GLU A 122 -7.92 -21.12 6.86
N GLU A 123 -6.69 -20.61 6.73
CA GLU A 123 -6.22 -19.41 7.42
C GLU A 123 -6.67 -18.14 6.69
N THR A 124 -7.32 -17.23 7.41
CA THR A 124 -7.63 -15.89 6.94
C THR A 124 -6.37 -15.02 6.92
N PRO A 125 -6.11 -14.25 5.85
CA PRO A 125 -4.97 -13.34 5.79
C PRO A 125 -4.97 -12.35 6.95
N GLU A 126 -3.80 -12.06 7.50
CA GLU A 126 -3.63 -11.22 8.71
C GLU A 126 -4.18 -9.80 8.52
N PHE A 127 -4.01 -9.21 7.33
CA PHE A 127 -4.54 -7.88 7.00
C PHE A 127 -6.09 -7.80 7.05
N VAL A 128 -6.78 -8.91 6.79
CA VAL A 128 -8.26 -8.98 6.87
C VAL A 128 -8.70 -8.98 8.34
N LYS A 129 -7.93 -9.65 9.21
CA LYS A 129 -8.17 -9.63 10.65
C LYS A 129 -7.98 -8.23 11.22
N GLU A 130 -6.89 -7.55 10.84
CA GLU A 130 -6.57 -6.19 11.32
C GLU A 130 -7.64 -5.15 10.94
N LEU A 131 -8.19 -5.21 9.72
CA LEU A 131 -9.28 -4.34 9.28
C LEU A 131 -10.59 -4.62 10.03
N GLY A 132 -10.88 -5.88 10.34
CA GLY A 132 -12.07 -6.29 11.09
C GLY A 132 -11.99 -5.99 12.59
N ASP A 133 -10.81 -6.13 13.20
CA ASP A 133 -10.62 -5.90 14.64
C ASP A 133 -10.54 -4.41 15.00
N SER A 134 -10.16 -3.55 14.05
CA SER A 134 -10.21 -2.08 14.20
C SER A 134 -11.61 -1.55 14.52
N SER A 135 -12.67 -2.23 14.06
CA SER A 135 -14.07 -1.91 14.36
C SER A 135 -14.50 -2.32 15.77
N LYS A 136 -13.98 -3.44 16.28
CA LYS A 136 -14.30 -3.93 17.63
C LYS A 136 -13.63 -3.12 18.72
N ASN A 137 -12.46 -2.55 18.42
CA ASN A 137 -11.68 -1.75 19.36
C ASN A 137 -12.10 -0.26 19.40
N PHE A 138 -13.01 0.17 18.53
CA PHE A 138 -13.53 1.54 18.52
C PHE A 138 -14.61 1.72 19.60
N ALA A 139 -14.18 1.93 20.85
CA ALA A 139 -15.05 2.12 21.99
C ALA A 139 -15.46 3.60 22.14
N LEU A 140 -16.56 3.98 21.50
CA LEU A 140 -17.21 5.30 21.66
C LEU A 140 -17.67 5.60 23.10
N ASP A 141 -17.84 4.56 23.93
CA ASP A 141 -18.21 4.69 25.35
C ASP A 141 -17.18 5.55 26.13
N ARG A 142 -15.93 5.67 25.65
CA ARG A 142 -14.90 6.54 26.26
C ARG A 142 -14.89 7.98 25.75
N ALA A 143 -15.56 8.28 24.63
CA ALA A 143 -15.69 9.67 24.14
C ALA A 143 -16.63 10.50 25.02
N ALA A 144 -17.55 9.83 25.72
CA ALA A 144 -18.51 10.46 26.64
C ALA A 144 -17.95 10.60 28.07
N ASP A 145 -16.94 9.79 28.43
CA ASP A 145 -16.24 9.84 29.72
C ASP A 145 -15.07 10.85 29.73
N ILE A 146 -15.10 11.86 28.84
CA ILE A 146 -14.25 13.05 28.96
C ILE A 146 -14.74 13.85 30.18
N LYS A 147 -14.55 13.31 31.38
CA LYS A 147 -14.40 14.17 32.54
C LYS A 147 -13.04 14.82 32.35
N THR A 148 -13.03 16.13 32.17
CA THR A 148 -11.83 16.98 32.29
C THR A 148 -10.97 16.61 33.52
N ASP A 149 -11.59 16.05 34.56
CA ASP A 149 -10.95 15.49 35.76
C ASP A 149 -9.98 14.31 35.50
N ALA A 150 -10.21 13.51 34.45
CA ALA A 150 -9.32 12.42 34.05
C ALA A 150 -8.02 12.95 33.39
N ILE A 151 -8.12 14.06 32.67
CA ILE A 151 -6.96 14.73 32.07
C ILE A 151 -6.15 15.40 33.16
N SER A 152 -6.78 16.10 34.11
CA SER A 152 -6.10 16.76 35.21
C SER A 152 -5.41 15.78 36.18
N SER A 153 -5.93 14.56 36.35
CA SER A 153 -5.29 13.50 37.16
C SER A 153 -4.20 12.69 36.44
N TYR A 154 -4.12 12.72 35.10
CA TYR A 154 -3.08 12.02 34.33
C TYR A 154 -1.70 12.66 34.54
N LYS A 155 -0.76 11.93 35.15
CA LYS A 155 0.63 12.35 35.28
C LYS A 155 1.40 11.95 34.02
N VAL A 156 1.91 12.94 33.30
CA VAL A 156 2.82 12.72 32.17
C VAL A 156 4.21 12.42 32.73
N ASP A 157 4.75 11.25 32.40
CA ASP A 157 6.13 10.91 32.71
C ASP A 157 7.07 11.62 31.72
N PRO A 158 7.94 12.55 32.19
CA PRO A 158 8.85 13.30 31.33
C PRO A 158 9.79 12.42 30.49
N ASP A 159 10.21 11.26 30.99
CA ASP A 159 11.16 10.40 30.28
C ASP A 159 10.49 9.56 29.17
N SER A 160 9.16 9.55 29.13
CA SER A 160 8.38 8.90 28.07
C SER A 160 8.14 9.79 26.84
N LEU A 161 8.46 11.08 26.92
CA LEU A 161 8.23 12.08 25.88
C LEU A 161 9.39 12.12 24.86
N GLU A 162 9.06 12.11 23.58
CA GLU A 162 10.03 12.23 22.48
C GLU A 162 10.74 13.60 22.53
N SER A 163 9.99 14.67 22.84
CA SER A 163 10.50 16.04 22.96
C SER A 163 11.53 16.19 24.09
N VAL A 164 11.36 15.52 25.22
CA VAL A 164 12.31 15.54 26.34
C VAL A 164 13.58 14.77 26.00
N LYS A 165 13.45 13.60 25.35
CA LYS A 165 14.62 12.83 24.87
C LYS A 165 15.42 13.64 23.86
N LEU A 166 14.75 14.23 22.87
CA LEU A 166 15.37 15.06 21.86
C LEU A 166 16.02 16.30 22.49
N ALA A 167 15.39 16.93 23.49
CA ALA A 167 15.99 18.05 24.21
C ALA A 167 17.27 17.65 24.96
N LYS A 168 17.30 16.47 25.60
CA LYS A 168 18.50 15.93 26.26
C LYS A 168 19.62 15.60 25.27
N GLU A 169 19.30 14.98 24.14
CA GLU A 169 20.25 14.69 23.07
C GLU A 169 20.82 15.98 22.46
N LEU A 170 19.97 16.98 22.22
CA LEU A 170 20.41 18.28 21.73
C LEU A 170 21.27 19.01 22.76
N GLU A 171 20.99 18.89 24.07
CA GLU A 171 21.84 19.45 25.11
C GLU A 171 23.25 18.85 25.06
N GLN A 172 23.36 17.52 24.94
CA GLN A 172 24.65 16.83 24.82
C GLN A 172 25.39 17.24 23.56
N LYS A 173 24.71 17.19 22.41
CA LYS A 173 25.27 17.57 21.12
C LYS A 173 25.75 19.02 21.12
N TYR A 174 24.97 19.94 21.67
CA TYR A 174 25.35 21.36 21.76
C TYR A 174 26.56 21.58 22.69
N ASN A 175 26.71 20.76 23.72
CA ASN A 175 27.91 20.78 24.57
C ASN A 175 29.17 20.32 23.81
N GLU A 176 29.05 19.28 23.00
CA GLU A 176 30.14 18.75 22.17
C GLU A 176 30.51 19.70 21.02
N ASP A 177 29.50 20.16 20.28
CA ASP A 177 29.66 21.14 19.18
C ASP A 177 30.29 22.42 19.72
N TYR A 178 29.84 22.92 20.87
CA TYR A 178 30.47 24.08 21.50
C TYR A 178 31.94 23.86 21.85
N LYS A 179 32.33 22.69 22.38
CA LYS A 179 33.75 22.40 22.68
C LYS A 179 34.59 22.47 21.40
N ALA A 180 34.09 21.87 20.31
CA ALA A 180 34.75 21.91 19.01
C ALA A 180 34.82 23.34 18.43
N LEU A 181 33.72 24.10 18.52
CA LEU A 181 33.63 25.48 18.04
C LEU A 181 34.50 26.43 18.87
N SER A 182 34.54 26.28 20.20
CA SER A 182 35.36 27.09 21.10
C SER A 182 36.86 26.87 20.84
N ALA A 183 37.27 25.63 20.55
CA ALA A 183 38.64 25.33 20.11
C ALA A 183 38.95 25.93 18.72
N LYS A 184 37.99 25.94 17.80
CA LYS A 184 38.16 26.62 16.49
C LYS A 184 38.19 28.15 16.62
N ALA A 185 37.40 28.70 17.53
CA ALA A 185 37.32 30.12 17.85
C ALA A 185 38.48 30.60 18.75
N ASP A 186 39.35 29.71 19.20
CA ASP A 186 40.53 30.08 19.98
C ASP A 186 41.50 30.89 19.12
N PHE A 187 41.69 32.15 19.53
CA PHE A 187 42.52 33.10 18.83
C PHE A 187 44.02 32.83 19.00
N GLN A 188 44.44 32.02 19.98
CA GLN A 188 45.86 31.72 20.21
C GLN A 188 46.56 31.13 18.98
N LYS A 189 45.86 30.28 18.21
CA LYS A 189 46.39 29.71 16.96
C LYS A 189 46.68 30.78 15.90
N TYR A 190 45.86 31.82 15.86
CA TYR A 190 46.01 32.95 14.93
C TYR A 190 47.07 33.92 15.42
N GLN A 191 47.13 34.18 16.73
CA GLN A 191 48.15 35.00 17.36
C GLN A 191 49.56 34.46 17.10
N ALA A 192 49.78 33.15 17.26
CA ALA A 192 51.07 32.51 16.96
C ALA A 192 51.49 32.68 15.49
N ARG A 193 50.53 32.54 14.56
CA ARG A 193 50.78 32.80 13.13
C ARG A 193 51.09 34.28 12.87
N MET A 194 50.37 35.20 13.51
CA MET A 194 50.62 36.64 13.39
C MET A 194 52.03 37.01 13.88
N ASP A 195 52.46 36.46 15.01
CA ASP A 195 53.78 36.74 15.58
C ASP A 195 54.91 36.10 14.76
N ALA A 196 54.72 34.88 14.23
CA ALA A 196 55.63 34.28 13.26
C ALA A 196 55.76 35.16 12.00
N LEU A 197 54.62 35.68 11.50
CA LEU A 197 54.58 36.54 10.33
C LEU A 197 55.31 37.88 10.56
N LYS A 198 55.21 38.45 11.78
CA LYS A 198 56.02 39.63 12.17
C LYS A 198 57.51 39.32 12.18
N ALA A 199 57.90 38.18 12.74
CA ALA A 199 59.29 37.76 12.80
C ALA A 199 59.88 37.52 11.40
N ASP A 200 59.14 36.87 10.51
CA ASP A 200 59.53 36.64 9.12
C ASP A 200 59.64 37.96 8.34
N TYR A 201 58.72 38.90 8.60
CA TYR A 201 58.79 40.25 8.02
C TYR A 201 60.02 41.04 8.48
N GLU A 202 60.38 41.00 9.77
CA GLU A 202 61.58 41.68 10.29
C GLU A 202 62.87 41.00 9.81
N LYS A 203 62.90 39.68 9.68
CA LYS A 203 64.02 38.96 9.02
C LYS A 203 64.19 39.37 7.56
N ALA A 204 63.10 39.42 6.80
CA ALA A 204 63.13 39.87 5.40
C ALA A 204 63.58 41.34 5.26
N LYS A 205 63.26 42.20 6.24
CA LYS A 205 63.70 43.59 6.29
C LYS A 205 65.23 43.72 6.48
N GLY A 206 65.84 42.83 7.26
CA GLY A 206 67.30 42.76 7.49
C GLY A 206 68.10 42.07 6.38
N GLU A 207 67.44 41.41 5.43
CA GLU A 207 68.08 40.76 4.28
C GLU A 207 68.66 41.79 3.31
N SER A 208 69.93 41.59 2.94
CA SER A 208 70.71 42.50 2.10
C SER A 208 70.63 42.14 0.61
N ASN A 209 70.27 40.89 0.28
CA ASN A 209 70.05 40.47 -1.11
C ASN A 209 68.64 40.87 -1.60
N PRO A 210 68.53 41.75 -2.62
CA PRO A 210 67.25 42.30 -3.08
C PRO A 210 66.30 41.24 -3.69
N LEU A 211 66.82 40.20 -4.33
CA LEU A 211 66.01 39.12 -4.90
C LEU A 211 65.42 38.21 -3.82
N LYS A 212 66.21 37.88 -2.79
CA LYS A 212 65.73 37.10 -1.63
C LYS A 212 64.69 37.88 -0.82
N LYS A 213 64.96 39.17 -0.59
CA LYS A 213 64.05 40.11 0.08
C LYS A 213 62.68 40.22 -0.59
N ALA A 214 62.65 40.34 -1.93
CA ALA A 214 61.40 40.35 -2.69
C ALA A 214 60.65 39.00 -2.59
N GLY A 215 61.38 37.88 -2.63
CA GLY A 215 60.83 36.54 -2.46
C GLY A 215 60.21 36.31 -1.08
N ASP A 216 60.86 36.79 -0.01
CA ASP A 216 60.38 36.61 1.36
C ASP A 216 59.21 37.54 1.70
N TYR A 217 59.17 38.76 1.15
CA TYR A 217 57.96 39.60 1.22
C TYR A 217 56.77 39.00 0.45
N ALA A 218 57.01 38.37 -0.70
CA ALA A 218 55.95 37.68 -1.44
C ALA A 218 55.41 36.46 -0.68
N LYS A 219 56.27 35.72 0.04
CA LYS A 219 55.84 34.63 0.94
C LYS A 219 55.01 35.16 2.11
N ALA A 220 55.47 36.21 2.78
CA ALA A 220 54.74 36.85 3.87
C ALA A 220 53.36 37.36 3.42
N GLY A 221 53.26 37.97 2.23
CA GLY A 221 51.97 38.39 1.66
C GLY A 221 51.02 37.24 1.32
N LYS A 222 51.53 36.11 0.83
CA LYS A 222 50.72 34.89 0.59
C LYS A 222 50.21 34.27 1.89
N GLU A 223 51.06 34.18 2.90
CA GLU A 223 50.69 33.65 4.22
C GLU A 223 49.73 34.60 4.95
N LEU A 224 49.87 35.92 4.80
CA LEU A 224 48.89 36.90 5.31
C LEU A 224 47.51 36.71 4.66
N LYS A 225 47.48 36.49 3.34
CA LYS A 225 46.22 36.24 2.62
C LYS A 225 45.58 34.93 3.08
N LYS A 226 46.36 33.84 3.21
CA LYS A 226 45.89 32.57 3.77
C LYS A 226 45.36 32.73 5.19
N LEU A 227 46.05 33.49 6.05
CA LEU A 227 45.61 33.74 7.43
C LEU A 227 44.23 34.40 7.47
N SER A 228 43.99 35.40 6.62
CA SER A 228 42.70 36.08 6.51
C SER A 228 41.61 35.17 5.93
N GLU A 229 41.92 34.36 4.91
CA GLU A 229 41.01 33.40 4.30
C GLU A 229 40.62 32.27 5.27
N ASP A 230 41.59 31.69 5.98
CA ASP A 230 41.37 30.66 7.01
C ASP A 230 40.46 31.19 8.13
N PHE A 231 40.71 32.42 8.62
CA PHE A 231 39.87 33.04 9.64
C PHE A 231 38.43 33.29 9.16
N LYS A 232 38.26 33.81 7.93
CA LYS A 232 36.93 34.01 7.34
C LYS A 232 36.18 32.68 7.18
N LYS A 233 36.88 31.63 6.78
CA LYS A 233 36.30 30.29 6.61
C LYS A 233 35.87 29.69 7.95
N ASP A 234 36.73 29.74 8.96
CA ASP A 234 36.41 29.27 10.31
C ASP A 234 35.22 30.03 10.89
N ARG A 235 35.18 31.37 10.72
CA ARG A 235 34.04 32.20 11.13
C ARG A 235 32.74 31.77 10.45
N ALA A 236 32.74 31.62 9.13
CA ALA A 236 31.55 31.22 8.38
C ALA A 236 31.06 29.83 8.80
N GLU A 237 31.97 28.90 9.11
CA GLU A 237 31.63 27.58 9.64
C GLU A 237 31.00 27.68 11.04
N ILE A 238 31.55 28.53 11.92
CA ILE A 238 31.01 28.75 13.27
C ILE A 238 29.62 29.41 13.21
N GLU A 239 29.44 30.46 12.40
CA GLU A 239 28.15 31.14 12.21
C GLU A 239 27.08 30.19 11.64
N LYS A 240 27.45 29.35 10.66
CA LYS A 240 26.56 28.33 10.11
C LYS A 240 26.15 27.29 11.15
N THR A 241 27.10 26.79 11.93
CA THR A 241 26.83 25.76 12.96
C THR A 241 25.94 26.32 14.07
N LEU A 242 26.13 27.58 14.45
CA LEU A 242 25.24 28.30 15.38
C LEU A 242 23.81 28.47 14.82
N ALA A 243 23.67 28.72 13.52
CA ALA A 243 22.36 28.81 12.87
C ALA A 243 21.65 27.44 12.78
N ASP A 244 22.39 26.37 12.47
CA ASP A 244 21.87 25.00 12.42
C ASP A 244 21.42 24.50 13.81
N ALA A 245 22.13 24.90 14.87
CA ALA A 245 21.71 24.62 16.24
C ALA A 245 20.38 25.31 16.61
N LYS A 246 20.17 26.57 16.19
CA LYS A 246 18.87 27.26 16.36
C LYS A 246 17.74 26.60 15.58
N ASN A 247 18.02 26.08 14.38
CA ASN A 247 17.03 25.35 13.60
C ASN A 247 16.66 23.99 14.24
N SER A 248 17.60 23.38 14.97
CA SER A 248 17.37 22.11 15.68
C SER A 248 16.34 22.24 16.81
N ILE A 249 16.15 23.46 17.36
CA ILE A 249 15.09 23.75 18.34
C ILE A 249 13.69 23.60 17.72
N LYS A 250 13.51 23.81 16.40
CA LYS A 250 12.22 23.58 15.72
C LYS A 250 11.83 22.10 15.70
N ALA A 251 12.81 21.19 15.70
CA ALA A 251 12.53 19.76 15.79
C ALA A 251 11.91 19.37 17.15
N ILE A 252 12.23 20.11 18.22
CA ILE A 252 11.58 19.96 19.53
C ILE A 252 10.11 20.37 19.46
N GLU A 253 9.75 21.39 18.68
CA GLU A 253 8.34 21.79 18.50
C GLU A 253 7.53 20.76 17.71
N GLU A 254 8.13 20.10 16.73
CA GLU A 254 7.49 18.98 16.02
C GLU A 254 7.33 17.76 16.93
N ALA A 255 8.37 17.42 17.70
CA ALA A 255 8.30 16.34 18.70
C ALA A 255 7.25 16.65 19.78
N ARG A 256 7.13 17.91 20.22
CA ARG A 256 6.08 18.37 21.16
C ARG A 256 4.69 18.14 20.59
N ARG A 257 4.47 18.40 19.30
CA ARG A 257 3.18 18.11 18.64
C ARG A 257 2.89 16.60 18.66
N ARG A 258 3.89 15.76 18.32
CA ARG A 258 3.76 14.30 18.38
C ARG A 258 3.48 13.78 19.79
N ASP A 259 4.12 14.35 20.80
CA ASP A 259 3.89 14.01 22.21
C ASP A 259 2.49 14.41 22.67
N THR A 260 2.02 15.60 22.29
CA THR A 260 0.65 16.05 22.61
C THR A 260 -0.38 15.10 21.99
N SER A 261 -0.21 14.72 20.72
CA SER A 261 -1.05 13.71 20.06
C SER A 261 -0.96 12.34 20.73
N SER A 262 0.22 11.95 21.21
CA SER A 262 0.44 10.67 21.91
C SER A 262 -0.20 10.63 23.29
N VAL A 263 -0.17 11.73 24.03
CA VAL A 263 -0.90 11.88 25.31
C VAL A 263 -2.40 11.80 25.05
N MET A 264 -2.91 12.48 24.03
CA MET A 264 -4.31 12.39 23.61
C MET A 264 -4.72 10.96 23.20
N ALA A 265 -3.85 10.22 22.52
CA ALA A 265 -4.09 8.82 22.18
C ALA A 265 -4.09 7.89 23.42
N LYS A 266 -3.21 8.13 24.40
CA LYS A 266 -3.15 7.38 25.67
C LYS A 266 -4.35 7.65 26.58
N LEU A 267 -4.98 8.82 26.46
CA LEU A 267 -6.27 9.14 27.06
C LEU A 267 -7.43 8.32 26.47
N LYS A 268 -7.15 7.44 25.48
CA LYS A 268 -8.12 6.53 24.87
C LYS A 268 -9.31 7.27 24.25
N LEU A 269 -9.14 8.54 23.91
CA LEU A 269 -10.10 9.32 23.17
C LEU A 269 -10.18 8.72 21.76
N PRO A 270 -11.35 8.28 21.29
CA PRO A 270 -11.46 7.82 19.91
C PRO A 270 -11.12 9.00 19.01
N SER A 271 -10.23 8.76 18.04
CA SER A 271 -9.91 9.81 17.09
C SER A 271 -11.17 10.09 16.25
N LEU A 272 -11.70 11.31 16.41
CA LEU A 272 -12.90 11.79 15.69
C LEU A 272 -12.57 12.23 14.25
N ASP A 273 -11.40 11.81 13.77
CA ASP A 273 -10.94 12.08 12.42
C ASP A 273 -11.75 11.27 11.40
N LYS A 274 -11.91 11.85 10.21
CA LYS A 274 -12.70 11.28 9.12
C LYS A 274 -12.27 9.85 8.77
N ALA A 275 -10.97 9.56 8.75
CA ALA A 275 -10.46 8.26 8.33
C ALA A 275 -10.76 7.16 9.36
N SER A 276 -10.67 7.48 10.65
CA SER A 276 -10.97 6.53 11.72
C SER A 276 -12.47 6.27 11.85
N LEU A 277 -13.31 7.29 11.67
CA LEU A 277 -14.76 7.12 11.57
C LEU A 277 -15.16 6.31 10.32
N ALA A 278 -14.48 6.52 9.19
CA ALA A 278 -14.70 5.75 7.97
C ALA A 278 -14.34 4.27 8.16
N ARG A 279 -13.19 3.97 8.79
CA ARG A 279 -12.80 2.59 9.14
C ARG A 279 -13.76 1.95 10.13
N MET A 280 -14.27 2.69 11.12
CA MET A 280 -15.27 2.18 12.07
C MET A 280 -16.56 1.78 11.36
N LEU A 281 -17.12 2.66 10.51
CA LEU A 281 -18.40 2.44 9.85
C LEU A 281 -18.33 1.44 8.69
N ALA A 282 -17.41 1.65 7.75
CA ALA A 282 -17.36 0.89 6.50
C ALA A 282 -16.32 -0.24 6.54
N GLY A 283 -15.34 -0.19 7.46
CA GLY A 283 -14.26 -1.17 7.54
C GLY A 283 -14.70 -2.63 7.61
N PRO A 284 -15.66 -3.03 8.47
CA PRO A 284 -16.12 -4.43 8.54
C PRO A 284 -16.67 -4.95 7.22
N VAL A 285 -17.49 -4.15 6.55
CA VAL A 285 -18.14 -4.55 5.29
C VAL A 285 -17.13 -4.59 4.14
N VAL A 286 -16.23 -3.61 4.08
CA VAL A 286 -15.12 -3.60 3.12
C VAL A 286 -14.21 -4.80 3.36
N ALA A 287 -13.86 -5.11 4.61
CA ALA A 287 -13.03 -6.27 4.97
C ALA A 287 -13.65 -7.58 4.51
N ALA A 288 -14.92 -7.82 4.85
CA ALA A 288 -15.61 -9.06 4.52
C ALA A 288 -15.73 -9.28 3.00
N ASN A 289 -16.04 -8.23 2.23
CA ASN A 289 -16.13 -8.32 0.77
C ASN A 289 -14.74 -8.44 0.11
N THR A 290 -13.74 -7.75 0.66
CA THR A 290 -12.34 -7.86 0.20
C THR A 290 -11.80 -9.26 0.46
N GLU A 291 -12.09 -9.88 1.61
CA GLU A 291 -11.69 -11.26 1.90
C GLU A 291 -12.22 -12.24 0.85
N LYS A 292 -13.50 -12.12 0.50
CA LYS A 292 -14.11 -12.95 -0.56
C LYS A 292 -13.42 -12.73 -1.90
N ALA A 293 -13.21 -11.48 -2.30
CA ALA A 293 -12.54 -11.15 -3.55
C ALA A 293 -11.09 -11.66 -3.59
N TRP A 294 -10.35 -11.51 -2.49
CA TRP A 294 -8.96 -11.95 -2.39
C TRP A 294 -8.81 -13.47 -2.48
N LYS A 295 -9.77 -14.23 -1.93
CA LYS A 295 -9.83 -15.69 -2.08
C LYS A 295 -9.98 -16.12 -3.53
N TRP A 296 -10.93 -15.51 -4.25
CA TRP A 296 -11.11 -15.77 -5.67
C TRP A 296 -9.88 -15.39 -6.49
N LEU A 297 -9.22 -14.28 -6.14
CA LEU A 297 -7.96 -13.88 -6.75
C LEU A 297 -6.83 -14.88 -6.50
N ALA A 298 -6.71 -15.39 -5.27
CA ALA A 298 -5.70 -16.39 -4.90
C ALA A 298 -5.92 -17.72 -5.65
N ILE A 299 -7.17 -18.17 -5.76
CA ILE A 299 -7.55 -19.35 -6.56
C ILE A 299 -7.21 -19.11 -8.03
N ALA A 300 -7.64 -17.98 -8.60
CA ALA A 300 -7.36 -17.62 -9.98
C ALA A 300 -5.84 -17.62 -10.26
N ARG A 301 -5.02 -17.02 -9.37
CA ARG A 301 -3.56 -16.99 -9.51
C ARG A 301 -2.87 -18.34 -9.37
N LYS A 302 -3.46 -19.29 -8.65
CA LYS A 302 -2.93 -20.65 -8.55
C LYS A 302 -3.02 -21.40 -9.89
N TYR A 303 -4.06 -21.12 -10.67
CA TYR A 303 -4.33 -21.78 -11.94
C TYR A 303 -3.96 -20.93 -13.17
N MET A 304 -3.77 -19.62 -13.02
CA MET A 304 -3.33 -18.71 -14.07
C MET A 304 -1.80 -18.77 -14.24
N PRO A 305 -1.28 -18.85 -15.46
CA PRO A 305 0.16 -18.77 -15.71
C PRO A 305 0.72 -17.42 -15.24
N GLN A 306 1.69 -17.47 -14.31
CA GLN A 306 2.22 -16.25 -13.65
C GLN A 306 3.26 -15.51 -14.47
N SER A 307 3.89 -16.16 -15.45
CA SER A 307 4.82 -15.54 -16.39
C SER A 307 4.92 -16.36 -17.68
N ALA A 308 5.43 -15.71 -18.73
CA ALA A 308 5.78 -16.30 -20.02
C ALA A 308 6.59 -17.62 -19.93
N ASN A 309 7.36 -17.80 -18.85
CA ASN A 309 8.31 -18.90 -18.70
C ASN A 309 7.87 -19.96 -17.69
N ALA A 310 6.74 -19.78 -17.00
CA ALA A 310 6.40 -20.59 -15.82
C ALA A 310 6.32 -22.10 -16.10
N LYS A 311 5.97 -22.53 -17.33
CA LYS A 311 6.00 -23.95 -17.76
C LYS A 311 6.19 -24.16 -19.27
N ALA A 312 6.68 -23.18 -20.02
CA ALA A 312 6.73 -23.29 -21.48
C ALA A 312 7.73 -24.34 -22.00
N LEU A 313 8.68 -24.80 -21.17
CA LEU A 313 9.75 -25.72 -21.60
C LEU A 313 10.16 -26.79 -20.57
N ALA A 314 9.54 -26.85 -19.39
CA ALA A 314 9.96 -27.80 -18.34
C ALA A 314 9.25 -29.16 -18.48
N ASN A 315 9.55 -29.89 -19.55
CA ASN A 315 9.41 -31.34 -19.56
C ASN A 315 10.84 -31.93 -19.65
N GLU A 316 11.61 -31.81 -18.57
CA GLU A 316 12.81 -32.62 -18.42
C GLU A 316 12.36 -34.05 -18.08
N ALA A 317 12.31 -34.90 -19.10
CA ALA A 317 12.23 -36.33 -18.89
C ALA A 317 13.55 -36.80 -18.23
N ALA A 318 13.49 -37.81 -17.37
CA ALA A 318 14.62 -38.30 -16.57
C ALA A 318 15.86 -38.78 -17.39
N ARG A 319 15.77 -38.85 -18.73
CA ARG A 319 16.91 -39.06 -19.64
C ARG A 319 16.68 -38.37 -20.99
N GLY A 320 17.64 -37.53 -21.40
CA GLY A 320 17.72 -36.90 -22.73
C GLY A 320 17.19 -35.46 -22.81
N ARG A 321 17.63 -34.70 -23.82
CA ARG A 321 17.08 -33.37 -24.17
C ARG A 321 16.00 -33.52 -25.23
N VAL A 322 14.77 -33.13 -24.92
CA VAL A 322 13.73 -32.94 -25.94
C VAL A 322 13.95 -31.59 -26.58
N VAL A 323 14.49 -31.57 -27.81
CA VAL A 323 14.60 -30.35 -28.61
C VAL A 323 13.27 -30.16 -29.33
N HIS A 324 12.52 -29.13 -28.94
CA HIS A 324 11.29 -28.76 -29.63
C HIS A 324 11.62 -28.00 -30.91
N PHE A 325 11.35 -28.61 -32.07
CA PHE A 325 11.37 -27.92 -33.35
C PHE A 325 10.09 -27.08 -33.48
N PRO A 326 10.17 -25.74 -33.54
CA PRO A 326 9.00 -24.90 -33.71
C PRO A 326 8.40 -25.14 -35.11
N ARG A 327 7.16 -25.64 -35.16
CA ARG A 327 6.38 -25.72 -36.41
C ARG A 327 5.73 -24.36 -36.67
N GLU A 328 5.54 -24.04 -37.94
CA GLU A 328 4.99 -22.76 -38.46
C GLU A 328 3.63 -22.36 -37.83
N LYS A 329 2.82 -23.33 -37.39
CA LYS A 329 1.63 -23.14 -36.54
C LYS A 329 1.64 -24.08 -35.35
N THR A 330 2.22 -23.66 -34.23
CA THR A 330 2.20 -24.45 -32.98
C THR A 330 1.11 -23.91 -32.05
N TRP A 331 0.02 -24.66 -31.89
CA TRP A 331 -1.02 -24.35 -30.91
C TRP A 331 -0.59 -24.70 -29.47
N PRO A 332 -1.10 -23.98 -28.45
CA PRO A 332 -0.99 -24.37 -27.05
C PRO A 332 -1.44 -25.81 -26.79
N SER A 333 -0.93 -26.45 -25.73
CA SER A 333 -1.41 -27.77 -25.30
C SER A 333 -2.88 -27.74 -24.83
N PHE A 334 -3.33 -26.59 -24.31
CA PHE A 334 -4.72 -26.33 -23.93
C PHE A 334 -5.12 -24.91 -24.36
N LEU A 335 -6.21 -24.79 -25.09
CA LEU A 335 -6.76 -23.51 -25.54
C LEU A 335 -8.29 -23.60 -25.68
N ILE A 336 -9.00 -22.66 -25.05
CA ILE A 336 -10.39 -22.34 -25.38
C ILE A 336 -10.37 -21.01 -26.13
N LYS A 337 -10.71 -21.03 -27.41
CA LYS A 337 -10.69 -19.81 -28.24
C LYS A 337 -11.81 -18.86 -27.85
N GLU A 338 -13.04 -19.38 -27.83
CA GLU A 338 -14.26 -18.63 -27.50
C GLU A 338 -15.14 -19.46 -26.57
N MET A 339 -15.63 -18.84 -25.51
CA MET A 339 -16.58 -19.41 -24.55
C MET A 339 -17.71 -18.43 -24.31
N SER A 340 -18.93 -18.78 -24.73
CA SER A 340 -20.13 -18.03 -24.33
C SER A 340 -20.59 -18.49 -22.95
N LEU A 341 -21.04 -17.54 -22.13
CA LEU A 341 -21.63 -17.83 -20.82
C LEU A 341 -23.01 -17.17 -20.70
N SER A 342 -23.94 -17.87 -20.07
CA SER A 342 -25.23 -17.31 -19.66
C SER A 342 -25.61 -17.80 -18.27
N GLY A 343 -26.37 -16.99 -17.54
CA GLY A 343 -26.77 -17.33 -16.18
C GLY A 343 -27.67 -16.29 -15.53
N GLU A 344 -27.93 -16.51 -14.25
CA GLU A 344 -28.78 -15.66 -13.42
C GLU A 344 -28.02 -15.26 -12.14
N LEU A 345 -28.03 -13.97 -11.82
CA LEU A 345 -27.43 -13.42 -10.62
C LEU A 345 -28.52 -13.02 -9.60
N GLY A 346 -28.41 -13.52 -8.37
CA GLY A 346 -29.35 -13.25 -7.28
C GLY A 346 -30.45 -14.31 -7.16
N LEU A 347 -30.83 -14.63 -5.92
CA LEU A 347 -31.82 -15.69 -5.62
C LEU A 347 -33.26 -15.16 -5.58
N GLU A 348 -33.48 -14.01 -4.95
CA GLU A 348 -34.82 -13.42 -4.77
C GLU A 348 -35.28 -12.64 -6.01
N GLU A 349 -34.39 -11.83 -6.57
CA GLU A 349 -34.66 -11.06 -7.78
C GLU A 349 -33.63 -11.36 -8.88
N PRO A 350 -33.76 -12.49 -9.60
CA PRO A 350 -32.76 -12.92 -10.57
C PRO A 350 -32.57 -11.88 -11.68
N LEU A 351 -31.30 -11.59 -11.98
CA LEU A 351 -30.82 -10.77 -13.09
C LEU A 351 -30.12 -11.67 -14.10
N ASP A 352 -30.72 -11.83 -15.27
CA ASP A 352 -30.12 -12.56 -16.38
C ASP A 352 -28.87 -11.84 -16.88
N TYR A 353 -27.80 -12.59 -17.10
CA TYR A 353 -26.57 -12.10 -17.69
C TYR A 353 -26.07 -13.02 -18.79
N ASN A 354 -25.40 -12.43 -19.77
CA ASN A 354 -24.69 -13.11 -20.84
C ASN A 354 -23.28 -12.55 -20.94
N GLY A 355 -22.35 -13.36 -21.41
CA GLY A 355 -20.97 -12.93 -21.59
C GLY A 355 -20.18 -13.80 -22.55
N SER A 356 -18.96 -13.37 -22.81
CA SER A 356 -17.98 -14.11 -23.57
C SER A 356 -16.64 -14.11 -22.84
N ILE A 357 -15.93 -15.23 -22.92
CA ILE A 357 -14.55 -15.37 -22.49
C ILE A 357 -13.75 -15.88 -23.68
N GLU A 358 -12.63 -15.24 -23.97
CA GLU A 358 -11.77 -15.58 -25.11
C GLU A 358 -10.35 -15.83 -24.64
N GLY A 359 -9.69 -16.84 -25.22
CA GLY A 359 -8.26 -17.05 -25.03
C GLY A 359 -7.86 -17.69 -23.70
N ILE A 360 -8.65 -18.61 -23.16
CA ILE A 360 -8.23 -19.39 -21.97
C ILE A 360 -7.14 -20.37 -22.40
N THR A 361 -5.92 -20.19 -21.92
CA THR A 361 -4.79 -21.06 -22.31
C THR A 361 -3.78 -21.27 -21.19
N THR A 362 -3.11 -22.41 -21.20
CA THR A 362 -1.96 -22.73 -20.34
C THR A 362 -0.65 -22.14 -20.86
N GLN A 363 -0.59 -21.74 -22.14
CA GLN A 363 0.64 -21.24 -22.80
C GLN A 363 0.36 -19.89 -23.51
N PRO A 364 0.14 -18.80 -22.75
CA PRO A 364 -0.25 -17.50 -23.28
C PRO A 364 0.80 -16.89 -24.24
N LYS A 365 2.09 -17.13 -24.00
CA LYS A 365 3.18 -16.68 -24.89
C LYS A 365 3.07 -17.30 -26.29
N LEU A 366 2.70 -18.58 -26.37
CA LEU A 366 2.53 -19.28 -27.64
C LEU A 366 1.25 -18.85 -28.36
N TYR A 367 0.18 -18.55 -27.60
CA TYR A 367 -1.08 -18.07 -28.15
C TYR A 367 -0.98 -16.63 -28.67
N GLY A 368 -0.18 -15.77 -28.03
CA GLY A 368 0.09 -14.39 -28.45
C GLY A 368 -1.08 -13.42 -28.26
N LYS A 369 -2.17 -13.83 -27.63
CA LYS A 369 -3.35 -12.99 -27.32
C LYS A 369 -3.67 -13.03 -25.83
N PRO A 370 -4.22 -11.94 -25.25
CA PRO A 370 -4.64 -11.91 -23.86
C PRO A 370 -5.91 -12.75 -23.64
N LEU A 371 -6.12 -13.17 -22.40
CA LEU A 371 -7.41 -13.67 -21.92
C LEU A 371 -8.34 -12.46 -21.72
N THR A 372 -9.50 -12.45 -22.35
CA THR A 372 -10.53 -11.41 -22.16
C THR A 372 -11.84 -12.02 -21.72
N ALA A 373 -12.53 -11.38 -20.79
CA ALA A 373 -13.86 -11.76 -20.35
C ALA A 373 -14.75 -10.51 -20.32
N GLU A 374 -15.96 -10.61 -20.85
CA GLU A 374 -16.97 -9.56 -20.80
C GLU A 374 -18.31 -10.19 -20.40
N ILE A 375 -18.98 -9.62 -19.40
CA ILE A 375 -20.29 -10.08 -18.92
C ILE A 375 -21.20 -8.87 -18.78
N LYS A 376 -22.42 -8.99 -19.33
CA LYS A 376 -23.46 -7.97 -19.36
C LYS A 376 -24.78 -8.56 -18.87
N GLY A 377 -25.46 -7.87 -17.98
CA GLY A 377 -26.80 -8.22 -17.53
C GLY A 377 -27.65 -6.97 -17.37
N ARG A 378 -28.93 -7.02 -17.74
CA ARG A 378 -29.83 -5.87 -17.59
C ARG A 378 -31.27 -6.32 -17.36
N LYS A 379 -31.92 -5.75 -16.34
CA LYS A 379 -33.35 -5.97 -16.04
C LYS A 379 -33.92 -4.74 -15.36
N GLY A 380 -34.75 -3.99 -16.07
CA GLY A 380 -35.28 -2.71 -15.60
C GLY A 380 -34.16 -1.70 -15.32
N ALA A 381 -34.15 -1.12 -14.11
CA ALA A 381 -33.11 -0.19 -13.65
C ALA A 381 -31.78 -0.88 -13.28
N ARG A 382 -31.75 -2.21 -13.18
CA ARG A 382 -30.55 -2.98 -12.83
C ARG A 382 -29.70 -3.23 -14.06
N ALA A 383 -28.41 -2.89 -13.97
CA ALA A 383 -27.44 -3.13 -15.03
C ALA A 383 -26.10 -3.59 -14.46
N LEU A 384 -25.64 -4.76 -14.89
CA LEU A 384 -24.36 -5.36 -14.57
C LEU A 384 -23.46 -5.28 -15.80
N TYR A 385 -22.24 -4.81 -15.60
CA TYR A 385 -21.16 -4.87 -16.57
C TYR A 385 -19.87 -5.29 -15.88
N PHE A 386 -19.29 -6.38 -16.32
CA PHE A 386 -17.99 -6.87 -15.87
C PHE A 386 -17.08 -7.04 -17.08
N SER A 387 -15.85 -6.56 -16.95
CA SER A 387 -14.82 -6.79 -17.96
C SER A 387 -13.52 -7.15 -17.28
N ALA A 388 -12.87 -8.21 -17.72
CA ALA A 388 -11.53 -8.59 -17.29
C ALA A 388 -10.62 -8.84 -18.48
N ARG A 389 -9.37 -8.42 -18.36
CA ARG A 389 -8.30 -8.69 -19.31
C ARG A 389 -7.06 -9.14 -18.54
N ALA A 390 -6.50 -10.27 -18.91
CA ALA A 390 -5.25 -10.78 -18.36
C ALA A 390 -4.29 -11.08 -19.52
N ASP A 391 -3.18 -10.36 -19.55
CA ASP A 391 -2.13 -10.51 -20.54
C ASP A 391 -0.88 -11.10 -19.88
N ALA A 392 -0.57 -12.34 -20.23
CA ALA A 392 0.60 -13.08 -19.79
C ALA A 392 1.51 -13.47 -20.97
N SER A 393 1.38 -12.76 -22.10
CA SER A 393 2.20 -13.02 -23.30
C SER A 393 3.63 -12.48 -23.16
N GLY A 394 3.83 -11.40 -22.38
CA GLY A 394 5.12 -10.79 -22.08
C GLY A 394 5.79 -11.31 -20.79
N ASP A 395 6.80 -10.57 -20.32
CA ASP A 395 7.63 -10.98 -19.16
C ASP A 395 6.88 -10.95 -17.82
N ALA A 396 5.86 -10.09 -17.70
CA ALA A 396 5.03 -9.96 -16.50
C ALA A 396 3.53 -10.07 -16.85
N LEU A 397 2.78 -10.70 -15.95
CA LEU A 397 1.32 -10.73 -16.00
C LEU A 397 0.76 -9.32 -15.75
N LYS A 398 -0.02 -8.81 -16.72
CA LYS A 398 -0.78 -7.57 -16.60
C LYS A 398 -2.27 -7.90 -16.55
N THR A 399 -2.96 -7.48 -15.49
CA THR A 399 -4.41 -7.68 -15.39
C THR A 399 -5.13 -6.36 -15.25
N LYS A 400 -6.31 -6.25 -15.86
CA LYS A 400 -7.25 -5.16 -15.66
C LYS A 400 -8.65 -5.74 -15.53
N THR A 401 -9.31 -5.43 -14.43
CA THR A 401 -10.67 -5.89 -14.13
C THR A 401 -11.51 -4.67 -13.78
N SER A 402 -12.72 -4.60 -14.32
CA SER A 402 -13.71 -3.56 -14.04
C SER A 402 -15.05 -4.22 -13.77
N LEU A 403 -15.72 -3.82 -12.71
CA LEU A 403 -17.06 -4.27 -12.33
C LEU A 403 -17.91 -3.04 -12.07
N LYS A 404 -19.04 -2.95 -12.77
CA LYS A 404 -20.07 -1.93 -12.57
C LYS A 404 -21.40 -2.64 -12.36
N TYR A 405 -22.09 -2.30 -11.29
CA TYR A 405 -23.43 -2.78 -11.04
C TYR A 405 -24.29 -1.62 -10.53
N SER A 406 -25.32 -1.23 -11.27
CA SER A 406 -26.26 -0.18 -10.87
C SER A 406 -27.64 -0.74 -10.59
N GLY A 407 -28.43 0.00 -9.80
CA GLY A 407 -29.84 -0.30 -9.54
C GLY A 407 -30.07 -1.41 -8.50
N MET A 408 -29.05 -1.77 -7.72
CA MET A 408 -29.16 -2.83 -6.71
C MET A 408 -30.14 -2.42 -5.60
N ALA A 409 -31.09 -3.29 -5.26
CA ALA A 409 -31.89 -3.08 -4.07
C ALA A 409 -31.02 -3.29 -2.81
N VAL A 410 -30.95 -2.28 -1.96
CA VAL A 410 -30.24 -2.32 -0.69
C VAL A 410 -31.29 -2.43 0.41
N ASN A 411 -31.48 -3.64 0.93
CA ASN A 411 -32.47 -3.94 1.97
C ASN A 411 -31.77 -4.43 3.24
N GLY A 412 -31.62 -3.56 4.24
CA GLY A 412 -31.04 -3.94 5.54
C GLY A 412 -29.51 -4.07 5.50
N PHE A 413 -28.84 -3.18 4.78
CA PHE A 413 -27.39 -3.13 4.75
C PHE A 413 -26.86 -2.46 6.01
N LYS A 414 -26.25 -3.27 6.89
CA LYS A 414 -25.70 -2.81 8.17
C LYS A 414 -24.28 -2.26 7.99
N LEU A 415 -24.08 -1.02 8.42
CA LEU A 415 -22.76 -0.39 8.58
C LEU A 415 -22.42 -0.24 10.06
N GLY A 416 -21.14 -0.29 10.39
CA GLY A 416 -20.63 -0.18 11.75
C GLY A 416 -20.80 -1.47 12.57
N SER A 417 -20.81 -1.33 13.91
CA SER A 417 -20.93 -2.45 14.84
C SER A 417 -21.96 -2.17 15.91
N GLU A 418 -22.70 -3.20 16.34
CA GLU A 418 -23.72 -3.08 17.38
C GLU A 418 -23.13 -2.68 18.75
N ASN A 419 -21.84 -2.95 18.97
CA ASN A 419 -21.11 -2.54 20.18
C ASN A 419 -20.68 -1.06 20.17
N SER A 420 -20.92 -0.33 19.07
CA SER A 420 -20.55 1.08 18.93
C SER A 420 -21.70 1.87 18.27
N ILE A 421 -21.62 2.13 16.97
CA ILE A 421 -22.68 2.71 16.15
C ILE A 421 -22.97 1.72 15.05
N SER A 422 -24.24 1.37 14.88
CA SER A 422 -24.71 0.64 13.71
C SER A 422 -25.70 1.50 12.92
N VAL A 423 -25.67 1.38 11.60
CA VAL A 423 -26.57 2.11 10.71
C VAL A 423 -27.19 1.10 9.76
N ASP A 424 -28.51 0.93 9.86
CA ASP A 424 -29.28 0.16 8.90
C ASP A 424 -29.58 1.04 7.69
N VAL A 425 -29.10 0.64 6.52
CA VAL A 425 -29.29 1.38 5.27
C VAL A 425 -30.30 0.66 4.38
N LYS A 426 -31.27 1.43 3.88
CA LYS A 426 -32.19 1.01 2.82
C LYS A 426 -32.13 1.98 1.65
N GLY A 427 -32.21 1.50 0.42
CA GLY A 427 -32.21 2.37 -0.77
C GLY A 427 -31.82 1.65 -2.05
N THR A 428 -31.34 2.41 -3.04
CA THR A 428 -30.81 1.86 -4.29
C THR A 428 -29.30 2.08 -4.38
N GLY A 429 -28.56 1.01 -4.60
CA GLY A 429 -27.10 0.98 -4.65
C GLY A 429 -26.53 0.93 -6.07
N ALA A 430 -25.36 1.53 -6.24
CA ALA A 430 -24.53 1.42 -7.43
C ALA A 430 -23.06 1.18 -7.01
N PHE A 431 -22.48 0.07 -7.48
CA PHE A 431 -21.10 -0.31 -7.26
C PHE A 431 -20.28 -0.08 -8.52
N LYS A 432 -19.09 0.47 -8.37
CA LYS A 432 -18.05 0.53 -9.39
C LYS A 432 -16.73 0.14 -8.76
N GLY A 433 -16.07 -0.88 -9.28
CA GLY A 433 -14.75 -1.31 -8.87
C GLY A 433 -13.85 -1.50 -10.06
N ASP A 434 -12.61 -1.03 -9.96
CA ASP A 434 -11.57 -1.25 -10.94
C ASP A 434 -10.32 -1.78 -10.22
N PHE A 435 -9.69 -2.79 -10.79
CA PHE A 435 -8.52 -3.46 -10.23
C PHE A 435 -7.50 -3.73 -11.33
N THR A 436 -6.25 -3.35 -11.07
CA THR A 436 -5.14 -3.51 -12.00
C THR A 436 -3.96 -4.13 -11.29
N THR A 437 -3.28 -5.06 -11.99
CA THR A 437 -2.00 -5.59 -11.54
C THR A 437 -0.98 -5.56 -12.66
N GLU A 438 0.26 -5.26 -12.30
CA GLU A 438 1.41 -5.34 -13.17
C GLU A 438 2.52 -6.04 -12.40
N GLY A 439 2.70 -7.34 -12.68
CA GLY A 439 3.59 -8.20 -11.89
C GLY A 439 3.16 -8.32 -10.43
N THR A 440 3.95 -7.72 -9.53
CA THR A 440 3.71 -7.70 -8.08
C THR A 440 3.04 -6.42 -7.58
N ALA A 441 2.97 -5.38 -8.40
CA ALA A 441 2.30 -4.14 -8.07
C ALA A 441 0.79 -4.31 -8.26
N LEU A 442 0.02 -3.74 -7.32
CA LEU A 442 -1.43 -3.72 -7.38
C LEU A 442 -1.95 -2.30 -7.16
N ARG A 443 -3.02 -1.99 -7.88
CA ARG A 443 -3.80 -0.78 -7.67
C ARG A 443 -5.26 -1.09 -7.96
N GLY A 444 -6.14 -0.71 -7.05
CA GLY A 444 -7.57 -0.79 -7.27
C GLY A 444 -8.31 0.27 -6.50
N PHE A 445 -9.51 0.58 -6.98
CA PHE A 445 -10.46 1.44 -6.29
C PHE A 445 -11.84 0.80 -6.38
N ALA A 446 -12.66 1.00 -5.36
CA ALA A 446 -14.04 0.58 -5.30
C ALA A 446 -14.87 1.70 -4.71
N VAL A 447 -15.98 2.03 -5.37
CA VAL A 447 -16.94 3.04 -4.95
C VAL A 447 -18.32 2.39 -4.92
N PHE A 448 -18.99 2.51 -3.79
CA PHE A 448 -20.37 2.11 -3.60
C PHE A 448 -21.21 3.33 -3.24
N ASN A 449 -22.12 3.71 -4.13
CA ASN A 449 -23.02 4.84 -3.96
C ASN A 449 -24.41 4.32 -3.61
N ILE A 450 -25.07 4.97 -2.66
CA ILE A 450 -26.44 4.66 -2.25
C ILE A 450 -27.26 5.94 -2.44
N THR A 451 -28.39 5.83 -3.15
CA THR A 451 -29.31 6.95 -3.45
C THR A 451 -30.73 6.61 -3.02
N GLY A 452 -31.53 7.62 -2.68
CA GLY A 452 -32.86 7.42 -2.11
C GLY A 452 -32.78 6.67 -0.79
N ALA A 453 -31.73 6.96 -0.01
CA ALA A 453 -31.36 6.17 1.14
C ALA A 453 -32.14 6.61 2.38
N SER A 454 -32.58 5.64 3.18
CA SER A 454 -32.99 5.87 4.57
C SER A 454 -31.90 5.28 5.46
N PHE A 455 -31.27 6.14 6.25
CA PHE A 455 -30.27 5.77 7.24
C PHE A 455 -30.96 5.70 8.59
N LEU A 456 -31.05 4.51 9.16
CA LEU A 456 -31.63 4.27 10.49
C LEU A 456 -30.47 3.98 11.46
N PRO A 457 -29.87 5.04 12.06
CA PRO A 457 -28.82 4.87 13.04
C PRO A 457 -29.35 4.26 14.34
N LYS A 458 -28.60 3.31 14.88
CA LYS A 458 -28.76 2.74 16.23
C LYS A 458 -27.48 3.01 16.99
N ALA A 459 -27.62 3.78 18.07
CA ALA A 459 -26.52 4.23 18.91
C ALA A 459 -26.82 3.93 20.39
N ASP A 460 -27.33 2.72 20.67
CA ASP A 460 -27.72 2.31 22.03
C ASP A 460 -26.51 2.21 22.98
N ALA A 461 -25.31 1.99 22.42
CA ALA A 461 -24.05 2.04 23.16
C ALA A 461 -23.58 3.47 23.49
N VAL A 462 -24.22 4.52 22.94
CA VAL A 462 -23.88 5.92 23.21
C VAL A 462 -24.77 6.45 24.33
N LYS A 463 -24.22 6.51 25.55
CA LYS A 463 -24.94 6.93 26.75
C LYS A 463 -25.15 8.45 26.87
N ALA A 464 -24.29 9.25 26.23
CA ALA A 464 -24.39 10.71 26.27
C ALA A 464 -25.49 11.22 25.31
N ALA A 465 -26.57 11.76 25.86
CA ALA A 465 -27.70 12.28 25.09
C ALA A 465 -27.30 13.34 24.02
N PRO A 466 -26.45 14.34 24.30
CA PRO A 466 -26.05 15.34 23.29
C PRO A 466 -25.30 14.72 22.10
N VAL A 467 -24.51 13.67 22.36
CA VAL A 467 -23.74 12.95 21.35
C VAL A 467 -24.66 12.06 20.52
N LYS A 468 -25.62 11.41 21.18
CA LYS A 468 -26.66 10.61 20.52
C LYS A 468 -27.52 11.48 19.60
N ASP A 469 -27.98 12.64 20.05
CA ASP A 469 -28.82 13.53 19.25
C ASP A 469 -28.08 14.11 18.04
N ALA A 470 -26.81 14.50 18.22
CA ALA A 470 -25.96 14.98 17.13
C ALA A 470 -25.73 13.89 16.07
N LEU A 471 -25.56 12.65 16.49
CA LEU A 471 -25.41 11.48 15.62
C LEU A 471 -26.70 11.19 14.86
N LEU A 472 -27.85 11.13 15.55
CA LEU A 472 -29.16 10.90 14.92
C LEU A 472 -29.48 11.99 13.89
N GLY A 473 -29.21 13.26 14.23
CA GLY A 473 -29.39 14.39 13.32
C GLY A 473 -28.49 14.34 12.09
N ALA A 474 -27.25 13.89 12.23
CA ALA A 474 -26.30 13.77 11.12
C ALA A 474 -26.81 12.80 10.05
N PHE A 475 -27.30 11.61 10.44
CA PHE A 475 -27.78 10.60 9.49
C PHE A 475 -29.15 10.94 8.89
N ASN A 476 -30.05 11.58 9.64
CA ASN A 476 -31.36 11.98 9.13
C ASN A 476 -31.28 13.03 8.01
N SER A 477 -30.19 13.80 7.94
CA SER A 477 -29.97 14.80 6.89
C SER A 477 -29.47 14.22 5.56
N LEU A 478 -29.11 12.94 5.52
CA LEU A 478 -28.48 12.30 4.36
C LEU A 478 -29.53 11.57 3.51
N ASN A 479 -29.62 11.93 2.23
CA ASN A 479 -30.43 11.22 1.24
C ASN A 479 -29.60 10.28 0.35
N SER A 480 -28.27 10.37 0.46
CA SER A 480 -27.30 9.57 -0.27
C SER A 480 -26.02 9.42 0.53
N ALA A 481 -25.27 8.35 0.26
CA ALA A 481 -23.93 8.16 0.80
C ALA A 481 -23.03 7.42 -0.18
N SER A 482 -21.75 7.78 -0.20
CA SER A 482 -20.69 6.99 -0.85
C SER A 482 -19.85 6.24 0.18
N ILE A 483 -19.38 5.06 -0.21
CA ILE A 483 -18.32 4.32 0.46
C ILE A 483 -17.24 4.07 -0.58
N GLU A 484 -16.04 4.57 -0.30
CA GLU A 484 -14.89 4.51 -1.18
C GLU A 484 -13.81 3.68 -0.50
N ALA A 485 -13.19 2.77 -1.26
CA ALA A 485 -12.10 1.95 -0.79
C ALA A 485 -11.01 1.90 -1.86
N ASP A 486 -9.80 2.32 -1.49
CA ASP A 486 -8.62 2.24 -2.33
C ASP A 486 -7.67 1.18 -1.81
N ILE A 487 -7.05 0.46 -2.74
CA ILE A 487 -6.01 -0.52 -2.47
C ILE A 487 -4.79 -0.21 -3.34
N SER A 488 -3.62 -0.17 -2.71
CA SER A 488 -2.34 0.09 -3.37
C SER A 488 -1.21 -0.73 -2.77
N GLY A 489 -0.02 -0.70 -3.35
CA GLY A 489 1.17 -1.38 -2.84
C GLY A 489 1.50 -2.65 -3.61
N THR A 490 1.90 -3.69 -2.88
CA THR A 490 2.27 -4.99 -3.46
C THR A 490 1.33 -6.08 -2.98
N LEU A 491 1.30 -7.23 -3.67
CA LEU A 491 0.46 -8.36 -3.26
C LEU A 491 0.81 -8.92 -1.88
N THR A 492 2.03 -8.69 -1.39
CA THR A 492 2.49 -9.13 -0.07
C THR A 492 2.28 -8.08 1.01
N SER A 493 2.17 -6.80 0.65
CA SER A 493 1.93 -5.69 1.57
C SER A 493 0.97 -4.66 0.95
N PRO A 494 -0.33 -4.99 0.89
CA PRO A 494 -1.35 -4.06 0.40
C PRO A 494 -1.61 -2.97 1.44
N LYS A 495 -1.72 -1.73 0.96
CA LYS A 495 -2.19 -0.57 1.74
C LYS A 495 -3.64 -0.30 1.38
N PHE A 496 -4.49 -0.22 2.39
CA PHE A 496 -5.91 0.07 2.25
C PHE A 496 -6.25 1.42 2.85
N SER A 497 -7.05 2.20 2.14
CA SER A 497 -7.72 3.38 2.68
C SER A 497 -9.21 3.27 2.40
N VAL A 498 -10.01 3.68 3.38
CA VAL A 498 -11.47 3.68 3.29
C VAL A 498 -11.94 5.09 3.62
N ASP A 499 -12.84 5.60 2.80
CA ASP A 499 -13.49 6.90 2.97
C ASP A 499 -15.00 6.76 2.80
N THR A 500 -15.78 7.62 3.44
CA THR A 500 -17.23 7.65 3.29
C THR A 500 -17.82 9.00 3.70
N ASP A 501 -18.86 9.42 2.98
CA ASP A 501 -19.65 10.61 3.32
C ASP A 501 -20.30 10.51 4.70
N LEU A 502 -20.63 9.30 5.15
CA LEU A 502 -21.18 9.06 6.49
C LEU A 502 -20.19 9.49 7.58
N ALA A 503 -18.91 9.20 7.40
CA ALA A 503 -17.86 9.60 8.33
C ALA A 503 -17.62 11.10 8.30
N LYS A 504 -17.79 11.74 7.14
CA LYS A 504 -17.73 13.20 7.00
C LYS A 504 -18.87 13.88 7.78
N ALA A 505 -20.09 13.38 7.63
CA ALA A 505 -21.26 13.89 8.35
C ALA A 505 -21.11 13.70 9.87
N LEU A 506 -20.65 12.53 10.30
CA LEU A 506 -20.33 12.27 11.71
C LEU A 506 -19.24 13.20 12.24
N SER A 507 -18.10 13.30 11.56
CA SER A 507 -16.98 14.13 11.99
C SER A 507 -17.40 15.60 12.16
N ALA A 508 -18.23 16.12 11.25
CA ALA A 508 -18.80 17.46 11.36
C ALA A 508 -19.73 17.62 12.57
N ALA A 509 -20.62 16.65 12.80
CA ALA A 509 -21.53 16.68 13.95
C ALA A 509 -20.78 16.59 15.29
N PHE A 510 -19.80 15.68 15.40
CA PHE A 510 -18.95 15.56 16.58
C PHE A 510 -18.11 16.82 16.81
N SER A 511 -17.53 17.41 15.75
CA SER A 511 -16.76 18.66 15.88
C SER A 511 -17.63 19.82 16.37
N LYS A 512 -18.91 19.85 16.00
CA LYS A 512 -19.87 20.87 16.47
C LYS A 512 -20.23 20.70 17.94
N THR A 513 -20.43 19.46 18.39
CA THR A 513 -20.91 19.16 19.76
C THR A 513 -19.77 19.05 20.78
N LEU A 514 -18.68 18.38 20.43
CA LEU A 514 -17.55 18.09 21.33
C LEU A 514 -16.31 18.93 21.02
N GLY A 515 -16.31 19.75 19.96
CA GLY A 515 -15.12 20.50 19.56
C GLY A 515 -14.58 21.46 20.62
N SER A 516 -15.45 22.03 21.46
CA SER A 516 -15.03 22.88 22.58
C SER A 516 -14.39 22.08 23.72
N GLU A 517 -14.90 20.90 24.03
CA GLU A 517 -14.34 20.00 25.05
C GLU A 517 -13.04 19.34 24.59
N VAL A 518 -12.97 18.92 23.32
CA VAL A 518 -11.75 18.37 22.70
C VAL A 518 -10.66 19.44 22.64
N LYS A 519 -10.98 20.69 22.30
CA LYS A 519 -10.01 21.80 22.35
C LYS A 519 -9.50 22.06 23.75
N LYS A 520 -10.38 22.06 24.77
CA LYS A 520 -9.96 22.20 26.17
C LYS A 520 -9.05 21.05 26.60
N ALA A 521 -9.37 19.82 26.20
CA ALA A 521 -8.55 18.64 26.45
C ALA A 521 -7.17 18.72 25.75
N GLU A 522 -7.13 19.17 24.49
CA GLU A 522 -5.89 19.41 23.74
C GLU A 522 -5.05 20.50 24.39
N GLU A 523 -5.67 21.59 24.84
CA GLU A 523 -5.00 22.69 25.54
C GLU A 523 -4.44 22.24 26.90
N GLU A 524 -5.17 21.43 27.66
CA GLU A 524 -4.68 20.86 28.91
C GLU A 524 -3.55 19.84 28.70
N ALA A 525 -3.67 18.97 27.70
CA ALA A 525 -2.61 18.04 27.30
C ALA A 525 -1.35 18.80 26.86
N ALA A 526 -1.52 19.84 26.03
CA ALA A 526 -0.43 20.71 25.60
C ALA A 526 0.22 21.41 26.80
N LYS A 527 -0.55 21.96 27.75
CA LYS A 527 -0.03 22.57 28.98
C LYS A 527 0.79 21.58 29.82
N LYS A 528 0.37 20.32 29.92
CA LYS A 528 1.11 19.29 30.66
C LYS A 528 2.41 18.88 29.96
N VAL A 529 2.38 18.73 28.64
CA VAL A 529 3.59 18.48 27.84
C VAL A 529 4.53 19.69 27.94
N ASP A 530 3.99 20.92 27.89
CA ASP A 530 4.76 22.15 28.07
C ASP A 530 5.42 22.21 29.44
N ALA A 531 4.67 21.95 30.52
CA ALA A 531 5.21 21.97 31.87
C ALA A 531 6.34 20.92 32.05
N ALA A 532 6.21 19.76 31.43
CA ALA A 532 7.25 18.73 31.45
C ALA A 532 8.49 19.12 30.60
N LEU A 533 8.29 19.86 29.51
CA LEU A 533 9.34 20.29 28.58
C LEU A 533 10.04 21.60 29.01
N GLU A 534 9.35 22.49 29.72
CA GLU A 534 9.81 23.80 30.14
C GLU A 534 11.20 23.81 30.82
N PRO A 535 11.50 22.95 31.81
CA PRO A 535 12.83 22.94 32.43
C PRO A 535 13.94 22.59 31.44
N TYR A 536 13.68 21.67 30.51
CA TYR A 536 14.64 21.28 29.48
C TYR A 536 14.82 22.38 28.44
N ARG A 537 13.72 23.03 28.03
CA ARG A 537 13.75 24.16 27.08
C ARG A 537 14.50 25.35 27.66
N LYS A 538 14.21 25.75 28.90
CA LYS A 538 14.94 26.84 29.59
C LYS A 538 16.43 26.55 29.74
N LYS A 539 16.79 25.30 30.06
CA LYS A 539 18.18 24.88 30.14
C LYS A 539 18.87 24.94 28.76
N LEU A 540 18.19 24.49 27.71
CA LEU A 540 18.70 24.54 26.34
C LEU A 540 18.85 25.99 25.84
N ASP A 541 17.85 26.85 26.06
CA ASP A 541 17.86 28.26 25.64
C ASP A 541 18.97 29.06 26.36
N SER A 542 19.13 28.83 27.67
CA SER A 542 20.21 29.46 28.46
C SER A 542 21.59 28.99 28.01
N LEU A 543 21.79 27.68 27.80
CA LEU A 543 23.03 27.14 27.24
C LEU A 543 23.32 27.70 25.85
N THR A 544 22.30 27.80 25.00
CA THR A 544 22.44 28.28 23.62
C THR A 544 22.86 29.75 23.61
N SER A 545 22.15 30.58 24.37
CA SER A 545 22.38 32.04 24.43
C SER A 545 23.72 32.41 25.08
N ALA A 546 24.07 31.76 26.18
CA ALA A 546 25.34 32.03 26.88
C ALA A 546 26.55 31.69 25.97
N LYS A 547 26.51 30.52 25.34
CA LYS A 547 27.58 30.04 24.47
C LYS A 547 27.67 30.77 23.14
N GLU A 548 26.53 31.18 22.56
CA GLU A 548 26.51 32.03 21.36
C GLU A 548 27.15 33.39 21.63
N THR A 549 26.87 33.99 22.79
CA THR A 549 27.45 35.28 23.20
C THR A 549 28.96 35.16 23.34
N GLU A 550 29.45 34.13 24.04
CA GLU A 550 30.87 33.90 24.23
C GLU A 550 31.62 33.63 22.91
N LEU A 551 31.03 32.84 22.00
CA LEU A 551 31.62 32.58 20.68
C LEU A 551 31.64 33.84 19.81
N LYS A 552 30.59 34.67 19.84
CA LYS A 552 30.54 35.94 19.11
C LYS A 552 31.55 36.95 19.64
N GLU A 553 31.75 37.02 20.97
CA GLU A 553 32.77 37.87 21.56
C GLU A 553 34.18 37.44 21.15
N LYS A 554 34.49 36.13 21.22
CA LYS A 554 35.77 35.57 20.75
C LYS A 554 36.02 35.84 19.26
N LEU A 555 35.00 35.64 18.42
CA LEU A 555 35.08 35.94 16.99
C LEU A 555 35.27 37.43 16.71
N GLY A 556 34.54 38.31 17.39
CA GLY A 556 34.65 39.76 17.23
C GLY A 556 36.00 40.32 17.69
N ALA A 557 36.56 39.77 18.77
CA ALA A 557 37.90 40.11 19.23
C ALA A 557 38.98 39.66 18.24
N GLY A 558 38.84 38.44 17.68
CA GLY A 558 39.76 37.92 16.67
C GLY A 558 39.69 38.68 15.34
N GLU A 559 38.49 39.09 14.91
CA GLU A 559 38.28 39.88 13.69
C GLU A 559 38.97 41.23 13.76
N LYS A 560 38.81 41.96 14.88
CA LYS A 560 39.50 43.24 15.10
C LYS A 560 41.02 43.07 15.11
N SER A 561 41.52 42.00 15.71
CA SER A 561 42.95 41.72 15.84
C SER A 561 43.60 41.32 14.51
N ILE A 562 42.98 40.42 13.75
CA ILE A 562 43.48 40.01 12.41
C ILE A 562 43.29 41.14 11.40
N GLY A 563 42.17 41.87 11.45
CA GLY A 563 41.90 43.00 10.56
C GLY A 563 42.96 44.09 10.72
N SER A 564 43.15 44.58 11.96
CA SER A 564 44.17 45.60 12.26
C SER A 564 45.60 45.14 11.91
N PHE A 565 45.93 43.87 12.19
CA PHE A 565 47.23 43.30 11.82
C PHE A 565 47.44 43.20 10.31
N SER A 566 46.41 42.73 9.58
CA SER A 566 46.47 42.58 8.13
C SER A 566 46.60 43.93 7.45
N ASP A 567 45.81 44.92 7.85
CA ASP A 567 45.87 46.28 7.30
C ASP A 567 47.22 46.95 7.57
N GLY A 568 47.74 46.81 8.80
CA GLY A 568 49.06 47.32 9.17
C GLY A 568 50.19 46.65 8.39
N MET A 569 50.17 45.33 8.25
CA MET A 569 51.20 44.59 7.53
C MET A 569 51.13 44.84 6.01
N LEU A 570 49.95 44.96 5.43
CA LEU A 570 49.76 45.34 4.02
C LEU A 570 50.29 46.72 3.71
N LYS A 571 50.04 47.70 4.59
CA LYS A 571 50.57 49.06 4.45
C LYS A 571 52.10 49.03 4.45
N ASN A 572 52.69 48.32 5.40
CA ASN A 572 54.13 48.15 5.54
C ASN A 572 54.77 47.41 4.33
N LEU A 573 54.13 46.36 3.83
CA LEU A 573 54.56 45.62 2.63
C LEU A 573 54.47 46.47 1.36
N LYS A 574 53.44 47.33 1.24
CA LYS A 574 53.28 48.25 0.09
C LYS A 574 54.29 49.40 0.11
N GLU A 575 54.56 49.99 1.27
CA GLU A 575 55.52 51.10 1.42
C GLU A 575 56.96 50.67 1.10
N LYS A 576 57.35 49.43 1.46
CA LYS A 576 58.72 48.92 1.23
C LYS A 576 58.94 48.19 -0.09
N ALA A 577 57.89 47.91 -0.84
CA ALA A 577 57.99 47.47 -2.23
C ALA A 577 58.23 48.66 -3.20
N ALA A 578 58.18 49.89 -2.71
CA ALA A 578 58.27 51.11 -3.52
C ALA A 578 59.66 51.76 -3.72
N PRO A 579 60.78 51.38 -3.08
CA PRO A 579 62.09 51.91 -3.47
C PRO A 579 62.74 50.97 -4.50
N GLY A 580 62.60 51.28 -5.79
CA GLY A 580 63.47 50.69 -6.85
C GLY A 580 62.80 49.94 -8.00
N GLY A 581 61.56 50.24 -8.41
CA GLY A 581 61.07 49.91 -9.76
C GLY A 581 60.78 48.43 -10.09
N LEU A 582 60.78 47.52 -9.12
CA LEU A 582 60.37 46.12 -9.34
C LEU A 582 58.87 45.93 -9.02
N LYS A 583 58.04 45.88 -10.07
CA LYS A 583 56.61 45.54 -9.98
C LYS A 583 56.44 44.08 -9.54
N LEU A 584 56.15 43.85 -8.26
CA LEU A 584 55.57 42.59 -7.80
C LEU A 584 54.07 42.52 -8.16
N PRO A 585 53.52 41.31 -8.43
CA PRO A 585 52.16 41.14 -8.91
C PRO A 585 51.14 41.70 -7.91
N LYS A 586 50.12 42.39 -8.43
CA LYS A 586 49.02 42.98 -7.64
C LYS A 586 48.34 41.90 -6.80
N PHE A 587 48.63 41.86 -5.51
CA PHE A 587 47.82 41.10 -4.56
C PHE A 587 46.58 41.93 -4.21
N LYS A 588 45.44 41.58 -4.82
CA LYS A 588 44.13 41.92 -4.29
C LYS A 588 43.78 40.90 -3.20
N LEU A 589 43.45 41.39 -2.01
CA LEU A 589 42.78 40.63 -0.95
C LEU A 589 41.32 40.42 -1.28
#